data_AF-A0A1C5D1U3-F1
#
_entry.id   AF-A0A1C5D1U3-F1
#
_cell.length_a   1.000
_cell.length_b   1.000
_cell.length_c   1.000
_cell.angle_alpha   90.00
_cell.angle_beta   90.00
_cell.angle_gamma   90.00
#
_symmetry.space_group_name_H-M   'P 1'
#
loop_
_entity.id
_entity.type
_entity.pdbx_description
1 polymer ?
#
loop_
_entity_poly.entity_id
_entity_poly.type
_entity_poly.pdbx_seq_one_letter_code
_entity_poly.pdbx_strand_id
1 'polypeptide(L)'
;MSAVKRVEGPVPSYSPSASNKVSGWMGPLAPLTIGLHHRLLAGLWPRLPTETPVLDGLYDALEAVLGEHADPNTADIDEADAQVRMMVPLLVDVASRQSRPAVTDVVASVENVAAEARPDDFPGARAQTRRLALAVLDLVDLLVEAGP
;
A
#
# COMPACT_ATOMS: atom_id res chain seq x y z
N MET A 1 -5.90 -67.80 28.57
CA MET A 1 -6.65 -68.40 27.46
C MET A 1 -7.09 -67.27 26.52
N SER A 2 -6.97 -67.52 25.22
CA SER A 2 -7.17 -66.71 24.00
C SER A 2 -8.41 -65.77 24.02
N ALA A 3 -8.54 -64.72 23.18
CA ALA A 3 -8.21 -64.59 21.76
C ALA A 3 -8.13 -63.10 21.31
N VAL A 4 -7.15 -62.72 20.46
CA VAL A 4 -7.26 -62.35 19.01
C VAL A 4 -8.02 -61.01 18.77
N LYS A 5 -7.44 -59.98 18.11
CA LYS A 5 -7.38 -59.89 16.64
C LYS A 5 -6.48 -58.73 16.16
N ARG A 6 -5.53 -59.03 15.25
CA ARG A 6 -4.94 -58.04 14.32
C ARG A 6 -5.99 -57.65 13.30
N VAL A 7 -6.06 -56.36 12.97
CA VAL A 7 -6.60 -55.85 11.71
C VAL A 7 -5.54 -54.91 11.14
N GLU A 8 -4.88 -55.35 10.08
CA GLU A 8 -4.12 -54.50 9.16
C GLU A 8 -5.11 -53.91 8.15
N GLY A 9 -5.03 -52.59 7.93
CA GLY A 9 -5.74 -51.85 6.90
C GLY A 9 -5.13 -50.44 6.78
N PRO A 10 -4.90 -49.91 5.57
CA PRO A 10 -4.04 -48.75 5.35
C PRO A 10 -4.82 -47.44 5.54
N VAL A 11 -4.21 -46.43 6.16
CA VAL A 11 -4.74 -45.06 6.19
C VAL A 11 -3.63 -44.12 5.71
N PRO A 12 -3.90 -43.28 4.71
CA PRO A 12 -2.89 -42.66 3.86
C PRO A 12 -2.12 -41.55 4.59
N SER A 13 -0.80 -41.57 4.46
CA SER A 13 0.02 -40.39 4.67
C SER A 13 -0.20 -39.42 3.52
N TYR A 14 -0.87 -38.31 3.77
CA TYR A 14 -0.81 -37.13 2.91
C TYR A 14 -0.60 -35.89 3.77
N SER A 15 0.66 -35.45 3.72
CA SER A 15 1.21 -34.10 3.62
C SER A 15 0.48 -32.88 4.22
N PRO A 16 1.30 -31.91 4.68
CA PRO A 16 0.93 -30.91 5.65
C PRO A 16 -0.02 -29.88 5.06
N SER A 17 -0.92 -29.43 5.93
CA SER A 17 -1.74 -28.23 5.75
C SER A 17 -0.86 -27.10 5.21
N ALA A 18 -1.16 -26.68 3.99
CA ALA A 18 -0.61 -25.49 3.38
C ALA A 18 -1.07 -24.28 4.18
N SER A 19 -0.34 -23.99 5.25
CA SER A 19 -0.17 -22.63 5.73
C SER A 19 0.44 -21.87 4.56
N ASN A 20 -0.38 -21.10 3.84
CA ASN A 20 0.09 -20.05 2.96
C ASN A 20 0.78 -19.00 3.84
N LYS A 21 2.00 -19.33 4.25
CA LYS A 21 3.02 -18.32 4.50
C LYS A 21 3.24 -17.65 3.15
N VAL A 22 2.71 -16.44 3.03
CA VAL A 22 3.17 -15.46 2.05
C VAL A 22 4.61 -15.12 2.45
N SER A 23 5.51 -16.06 2.16
CA SER A 23 6.94 -15.92 2.37
C SER A 23 7.47 -15.02 1.26
N GLY A 24 7.71 -13.76 1.62
CA GLY A 24 8.85 -12.99 1.16
C GLY A 24 9.03 -12.88 -0.35
N TRP A 25 8.31 -11.94 -0.96
CA TRP A 25 8.81 -11.25 -2.14
C TRP A 25 9.90 -10.25 -1.73
N MET A 26 11.02 -10.75 -1.19
CA MET A 26 12.24 -9.97 -0.98
C MET A 26 13.39 -10.68 -1.67
N GLY A 27 13.29 -10.80 -2.99
CA GLY A 27 14.43 -11.07 -3.85
C GLY A 27 15.20 -9.76 -4.11
N PRO A 28 16.51 -9.82 -4.40
CA PRO A 28 17.36 -8.65 -4.70
C PRO A 28 16.94 -7.85 -5.95
N LEU A 29 15.87 -8.26 -6.64
CA LEU A 29 15.29 -7.59 -7.79
C LEU A 29 13.97 -6.86 -7.48
N ALA A 30 13.41 -7.00 -6.27
CA ALA A 30 12.17 -6.33 -5.87
C ALA A 30 12.19 -4.79 -6.04
N PRO A 31 13.30 -4.07 -5.73
CA PRO A 31 13.34 -2.62 -5.95
C PRO A 31 13.24 -2.24 -7.43
N LEU A 32 13.80 -3.07 -8.33
CA LEU A 32 13.81 -2.82 -9.77
C LEU A 32 12.45 -3.12 -10.40
N THR A 33 11.77 -4.17 -9.94
CA THR A 33 10.41 -4.49 -10.42
C THR A 33 9.40 -3.46 -9.95
N ILE A 34 9.49 -2.99 -8.69
CA ILE A 34 8.61 -1.94 -8.15
C ILE A 34 8.86 -0.61 -8.89
N GLY A 35 10.12 -0.20 -9.07
CA GLY A 35 10.46 1.03 -9.79
C GLY A 35 10.04 1.02 -11.26
N LEU A 36 10.17 -0.12 -11.96
CA LEU A 36 9.71 -0.28 -13.34
C LEU A 36 8.18 -0.30 -13.42
N HIS A 37 7.52 -1.01 -12.50
CA HIS A 37 6.06 -1.05 -12.42
C HIS A 37 5.49 0.34 -12.15
N HIS A 38 6.07 1.10 -11.22
CA HIS A 38 5.68 2.48 -10.94
C HIS A 38 5.89 3.39 -12.15
N ARG A 39 7.04 3.33 -12.84
CA ARG A 39 7.24 4.15 -14.06
C ARG A 39 6.25 3.83 -15.18
N LEU A 40 5.86 2.56 -15.32
CA LEU A 40 4.86 2.13 -16.30
C LEU A 40 3.47 2.64 -15.91
N LEU A 41 3.07 2.50 -14.64
CA LEU A 41 1.82 3.04 -14.12
C LEU A 41 1.77 4.57 -14.25
N ALA A 42 2.88 5.26 -14.01
CA ALA A 42 2.94 6.71 -14.16
C ALA A 42 2.73 7.16 -15.62
N GLY A 43 3.20 6.37 -16.58
CA GLY A 43 2.91 6.59 -18.01
C GLY A 43 1.47 6.29 -18.40
N LEU A 44 0.78 5.47 -17.61
CA LEU A 44 -0.59 5.05 -17.85
C LEU A 44 -1.61 5.84 -17.02
N TRP A 45 -1.20 6.59 -16.00
CA TRP A 45 -2.09 7.33 -15.08
C TRP A 45 -3.26 8.06 -15.75
N PRO A 46 -3.07 8.81 -16.87
CA PRO A 46 -4.19 9.49 -17.55
C PRO A 46 -5.22 8.54 -18.20
N ARG A 47 -4.93 7.24 -18.23
CA ARG A 47 -5.69 6.18 -18.90
C ARG A 47 -5.98 4.99 -17.98
N LEU A 48 -5.50 5.03 -16.73
CA LEU A 48 -5.80 3.98 -15.78
C LEU A 48 -7.27 4.11 -15.37
N PRO A 49 -8.09 3.05 -15.52
CA PRO A 49 -9.39 3.05 -14.88
C PRO A 49 -9.19 3.22 -13.38
N THR A 50 -10.15 3.88 -12.72
CA THR A 50 -10.10 4.13 -11.27
C THR A 50 -9.95 2.83 -10.48
N GLU A 51 -10.45 1.71 -11.02
CA GLU A 51 -10.33 0.34 -10.50
C GLU A 51 -9.01 -0.34 -10.91
N THR A 52 -7.89 0.37 -10.76
CA THR A 52 -6.57 -0.25 -10.98
C THR A 52 -6.10 -0.81 -9.64
N PRO A 53 -5.73 -2.10 -9.54
CA PRO A 53 -5.34 -2.76 -8.27
C PRO A 53 -4.26 -2.05 -7.45
N VAL A 54 -3.43 -1.24 -8.13
CA VAL A 54 -2.35 -0.49 -7.49
C VAL A 54 -2.85 0.80 -6.83
N LEU A 55 -3.95 1.36 -7.33
CA LEU A 55 -4.64 2.49 -6.72
C LEU A 55 -5.64 2.02 -5.66
N ASP A 56 -6.23 0.84 -5.82
CA ASP A 56 -7.14 0.27 -4.83
C ASP A 56 -6.49 0.21 -3.44
N GLY A 57 -5.24 -0.28 -3.36
CA GLY A 57 -4.49 -0.29 -2.09
C GLY A 57 -4.19 1.11 -1.54
N LEU A 58 -4.00 2.11 -2.40
CA LEU A 58 -3.86 3.50 -1.94
C LEU A 58 -5.18 4.03 -1.39
N TYR A 59 -6.29 3.83 -2.10
CA TYR A 59 -7.61 4.28 -1.66
C TYR A 59 -8.06 3.58 -0.38
N ASP A 60 -7.80 2.29 -0.24
CA ASP A 60 -8.05 1.53 1.00
C ASP A 60 -7.27 2.14 2.18
N ALA A 61 -5.99 2.47 1.99
CA ALA A 61 -5.17 3.14 3.01
C ALA A 61 -5.71 4.54 3.37
N LEU A 62 -6.13 5.30 2.37
CA LEU A 62 -6.72 6.63 2.58
C LEU A 62 -8.04 6.52 3.34
N GLU A 63 -8.93 5.60 2.96
CA GLU A 63 -10.21 5.36 3.64
C GLU A 63 -10.00 4.91 5.09
N ALA A 64 -9.05 4.01 5.34
CA ALA A 64 -8.72 3.54 6.70
C ALA A 64 -8.30 4.66 7.65
N VAL A 65 -7.71 5.75 7.13
CA VAL A 65 -7.17 6.86 7.93
C VAL A 65 -8.06 8.10 7.91
N LEU A 66 -8.70 8.39 6.78
CA LEU A 66 -9.47 9.61 6.51
C LEU A 66 -10.99 9.39 6.51
N GLY A 67 -11.45 8.15 6.37
CA GLY A 67 -12.87 7.81 6.28
C GLY A 67 -13.69 8.35 7.45
N GLU A 68 -14.98 8.60 7.19
CA GLU A 68 -15.91 9.18 8.16
C GLU A 68 -16.00 8.39 9.47
N HIS A 69 -15.81 7.07 9.37
CA HIS A 69 -15.85 6.14 10.50
C HIS A 69 -14.49 5.52 10.83
N ALA A 70 -13.40 6.15 10.37
CA ALA A 70 -12.05 5.66 10.62
C ALA A 70 -11.69 5.70 12.11
N ASP A 71 -11.63 4.52 12.73
CA ASP A 71 -11.07 4.30 14.06
C ASP A 71 -9.93 3.26 14.01
N PRO A 72 -8.83 3.58 13.31
CA PRO A 72 -7.74 2.64 13.07
C PRO A 72 -6.98 2.35 14.36
N ASN A 73 -6.64 1.08 14.56
CA ASN A 73 -5.72 0.66 15.60
C ASN A 73 -4.25 0.90 15.17
N THR A 74 -3.28 0.53 16.00
CA THR A 74 -1.85 0.73 15.70
C THR A 74 -1.40 0.00 14.43
N ALA A 75 -1.82 -1.26 14.25
CA ALA A 75 -1.45 -2.03 13.06
C ALA A 75 -2.05 -1.43 11.78
N ASP A 76 -3.31 -0.96 11.85
CA ASP A 76 -3.97 -0.31 10.71
C ASP A 76 -3.23 0.98 10.31
N ILE A 77 -2.77 1.78 11.29
CA ILE A 77 -1.96 2.98 11.04
C ILE A 77 -0.57 2.64 10.48
N ASP A 78 0.08 1.58 10.96
CA ASP A 78 1.37 1.13 10.43
C ASP A 78 1.24 0.66 8.98
N GLU A 79 0.19 -0.11 8.67
CA GLU A 79 -0.10 -0.59 7.32
C GLU A 79 -0.43 0.56 6.37
N ALA A 80 -1.35 1.44 6.75
CA ALA A 80 -1.74 2.58 5.94
C ALA A 80 -0.55 3.52 5.67
N ASP A 81 0.29 3.80 6.67
CA ASP A 81 1.49 4.63 6.48
C ASP A 81 2.45 4.00 5.48
N ALA A 82 2.71 2.70 5.60
CA ALA A 82 3.59 1.99 4.69
C ALA A 82 3.05 2.02 3.24
N GLN A 83 1.75 1.79 3.06
CA GLN A 83 1.09 1.82 1.75
C GLN A 83 1.12 3.24 1.14
N VAL A 84 0.75 4.26 1.90
CA VAL A 84 0.77 5.66 1.42
C VAL A 84 2.20 6.08 1.05
N ARG A 85 3.20 5.82 1.90
CA ARG A 85 4.61 6.16 1.63
C ARG A 85 5.17 5.44 0.41
N MET A 86 4.75 4.20 0.16
CA MET A 86 5.16 3.45 -1.02
C MET A 86 4.68 4.11 -2.32
N MET A 87 3.54 4.80 -2.27
CA MET A 87 2.90 5.43 -3.42
C MET A 87 3.42 6.84 -3.71
N VAL A 88 3.98 7.54 -2.71
CA VAL A 88 4.50 8.92 -2.88
C VAL A 88 5.45 9.06 -4.10
N PRO A 89 6.49 8.22 -4.29
CA PRO A 89 7.39 8.36 -5.45
C PRO A 89 6.68 8.20 -6.80
N LEU A 90 5.66 7.34 -6.87
CA LEU A 90 4.87 7.15 -8.08
C LEU A 90 4.06 8.40 -8.40
N LEU A 91 3.34 8.94 -7.40
CA LEU A 91 2.50 10.12 -7.56
C LEU A 91 3.33 11.35 -7.94
N VAL A 92 4.50 11.53 -7.32
CA VAL A 92 5.44 12.60 -7.66
C VAL A 92 5.97 12.46 -9.09
N ASP A 93 6.29 11.25 -9.55
CA ASP A 93 6.72 11.02 -10.93
C ASP A 93 5.61 11.36 -11.95
N VAL A 94 4.36 11.01 -11.65
CA VAL A 94 3.20 11.43 -12.48
C VAL A 94 3.05 12.94 -12.50
N ALA A 95 3.09 13.56 -11.32
CA ALA A 95 2.93 14.99 -11.12
C ALA A 95 3.98 15.81 -11.89
N SER A 96 5.24 15.36 -11.86
CA SER A 96 6.35 16.01 -12.57
C SER A 96 6.11 16.14 -14.08
N ARG A 97 5.29 15.25 -14.67
CA ARG A 97 4.98 15.24 -16.11
C ARG A 97 3.89 16.23 -16.49
N GLN A 98 3.11 16.76 -15.53
CA GLN A 98 1.97 17.63 -15.81
C GLN A 98 2.30 19.14 -15.86
N SER A 99 3.53 19.56 -15.52
CA SER A 99 4.06 20.93 -15.74
C SER A 99 3.12 22.10 -15.36
N ARG A 100 2.36 22.00 -14.27
CA ARG A 100 1.47 23.08 -13.76
C ARG A 100 1.97 23.59 -12.40
N PRO A 101 2.01 24.91 -12.15
CA PRO A 101 2.49 25.46 -10.88
C PRO A 101 1.77 24.90 -9.64
N ALA A 102 0.45 24.74 -9.70
CA ALA A 102 -0.33 24.17 -8.60
C ALA A 102 0.06 22.72 -8.26
N VAL A 103 0.50 21.93 -9.25
CA VAL A 103 1.02 20.57 -9.03
C VAL A 103 2.32 20.63 -8.22
N THR A 104 3.21 21.57 -8.56
CA THR A 104 4.52 21.72 -7.90
C THR A 104 4.38 22.05 -6.42
N ASP A 105 3.47 22.96 -6.07
CA ASP A 105 3.24 23.35 -4.67
C ASP A 105 2.71 22.18 -3.82
N VAL A 106 1.80 21.38 -4.38
CA VAL A 106 1.25 20.19 -3.70
C VAL A 106 2.30 19.08 -3.58
N VAL A 107 3.11 18.85 -4.63
CA VAL A 107 4.24 17.90 -4.57
C VAL A 107 5.21 18.27 -3.45
N ALA A 108 5.59 19.54 -3.34
CA ALA A 108 6.48 20.00 -2.28
C ALA A 108 5.87 19.78 -0.89
N SER A 109 4.55 19.97 -0.74
CA SER A 109 3.83 19.67 0.50
C SER A 109 3.89 18.19 0.86
N VAL A 110 3.61 17.30 -0.09
CA VAL A 110 3.71 15.84 0.09
C VAL A 110 5.12 15.42 0.51
N GLU A 111 6.14 15.89 -0.20
CA GLU A 111 7.54 15.57 0.09
C GLU A 111 7.96 16.05 1.49
N ASN A 112 7.55 17.25 1.89
CA ASN A 112 7.82 17.78 3.22
C ASN A 112 7.20 16.92 4.32
N VAL A 113 5.93 16.54 4.18
CA VAL A 113 5.25 15.69 5.17
C VAL A 113 5.81 14.26 5.18
N ALA A 114 6.18 13.72 4.01
CA ALA A 114 6.81 12.42 3.90
C ALA A 114 8.22 12.38 4.53
N ALA A 115 8.95 13.49 4.51
CA ALA A 115 10.26 13.61 5.13
C ALA A 115 10.21 13.76 6.67
N GLU A 116 9.05 14.03 7.25
CA GLU A 116 8.90 14.10 8.71
C GLU A 116 9.23 12.75 9.36
N ALA A 117 9.94 12.81 10.49
CA ALA A 117 10.20 11.63 11.31
C ALA A 117 8.88 11.08 11.86
N ARG A 118 8.67 9.77 11.74
CA ARG A 118 7.51 9.07 12.32
C ARG A 118 7.66 9.07 13.85
N PRO A 119 6.66 9.56 14.61
CA PRO A 119 6.66 9.44 16.07
C PRO A 119 6.56 7.99 16.53
N ASP A 120 7.18 7.67 17.67
CA ASP A 120 7.14 6.31 18.26
C ASP A 120 5.83 6.04 19.03
N ASP A 121 5.11 7.09 19.43
CA ASP A 121 3.83 6.97 20.13
C ASP A 121 2.66 6.86 19.14
N PHE A 122 1.67 6.05 19.48
CA PHE A 122 0.53 5.80 18.60
C PHE A 122 -0.26 7.07 18.23
N PRO A 123 -0.61 7.98 19.15
CA PRO A 123 -1.29 9.23 18.79
C PRO A 123 -0.50 10.08 17.80
N GLY A 124 0.82 10.21 18.00
CA GLY A 124 1.73 10.91 17.10
C GLY A 124 1.81 10.25 15.73
N ALA A 125 2.01 8.94 15.68
CA ALA A 125 2.04 8.17 14.44
C ALA A 125 0.72 8.32 13.66
N ARG A 126 -0.42 8.18 14.34
CA ARG A 126 -1.76 8.38 13.74
C ARG A 126 -1.91 9.79 13.16
N ALA A 127 -1.52 10.81 13.91
CA ALA A 127 -1.61 12.19 13.44
C ALA A 127 -0.70 12.47 12.24
N GLN A 128 0.53 11.95 12.25
CA GLN A 128 1.49 12.08 11.16
C GLN A 128 0.99 11.36 9.90
N THR A 129 0.53 10.10 10.02
CA THR A 129 -0.03 9.34 8.91
C THR A 129 -1.27 10.00 8.33
N ARG A 130 -2.15 10.59 9.17
CA ARG A 130 -3.30 11.36 8.70
C ARG A 130 -2.89 12.60 7.89
N ARG A 131 -1.87 13.33 8.33
CA ARG A 131 -1.35 14.49 7.58
C ARG A 131 -0.77 14.08 6.24
N LEU A 132 -0.02 12.97 6.21
CA LEU A 132 0.52 12.43 4.96
C LEU A 132 -0.60 11.99 4.01
N ALA A 133 -1.61 11.28 4.52
CA ALA A 133 -2.77 10.86 3.75
C ALA A 133 -3.52 12.04 3.14
N LEU A 134 -3.73 13.13 3.88
CA LEU A 134 -4.35 14.36 3.37
C LEU A 134 -3.52 14.98 2.23
N ALA A 135 -2.21 15.14 2.42
CA ALA A 135 -1.34 15.70 1.37
C ALA A 135 -1.35 14.83 0.11
N VAL A 136 -1.37 13.50 0.27
CA VAL A 136 -1.46 12.56 -0.85
C VAL A 136 -2.82 12.62 -1.55
N LEU A 137 -3.92 12.76 -0.81
CA LEU A 137 -5.24 12.95 -1.38
C LEU A 137 -5.32 14.24 -2.20
N ASP A 138 -4.81 15.36 -1.68
CA ASP A 138 -4.73 16.63 -2.40
C ASP A 138 -3.97 16.48 -3.74
N LEU A 139 -2.88 15.70 -3.74
CA LEU A 139 -2.13 15.40 -4.95
C LEU A 139 -2.94 14.54 -5.92
N VAL A 140 -3.57 13.47 -5.44
CA VAL A 140 -4.39 12.59 -6.28
C VAL A 140 -5.54 13.35 -6.93
N ASP A 141 -6.28 14.15 -6.16
CA ASP A 141 -7.39 14.97 -6.65
C ASP A 141 -6.90 15.92 -7.75
N LEU A 142 -5.78 16.59 -7.52
CA LEU A 142 -5.21 17.51 -8.50
C LEU A 142 -4.75 16.79 -9.78
N LEU A 143 -4.19 15.58 -9.66
CA LEU A 143 -3.80 14.76 -10.81
C LEU A 143 -5.00 14.23 -11.60
N VAL A 144 -6.12 13.98 -10.94
CA VAL A 144 -7.40 13.57 -11.56
C VAL A 144 -8.06 14.75 -12.27
N GLU A 145 -8.14 15.92 -11.62
CA GLU A 145 -8.64 17.16 -12.24
C GLU A 145 -7.81 17.61 -13.44
N ALA A 146 -6.52 17.30 -13.43
CA ALA A 146 -5.59 17.55 -14.53
C ALA A 146 -5.53 16.42 -15.57
N GLY A 147 -6.40 15.41 -15.46
CA GLY A 147 -6.65 14.43 -16.50
C GLY A 147 -6.99 15.09 -17.85
N PRO A 148 -6.81 14.35 -18.97
CA PRO A 148 -6.92 14.89 -20.33
C PRO A 148 -8.29 15.50 -20.66
#